data_AF-A0A178XBW7-F1
#
_entry.id   AF-A0A178XBW7-F1
#
_cell.length_a   1.000
_cell.length_b   1.000
_cell.length_c   1.000
_cell.angle_alpha   90.00
_cell.angle_beta   90.00
_cell.angle_gamma   90.00
#
_symmetry.space_group_name_H-M   'P 1'
#
loop_
_entity.id
_entity.type
_entity.pdbx_description
1 polymer ?
#
loop_
_entity_poly.entity_id
_entity_poly.type
_entity_poly.pdbx_seq_one_letter_code
_entity_poly.pdbx_strand_id
1 'polypeptide(L)'
;MTDPRSLAGRIADALSAVEGLRPATSVAAEISWLPTDPAGGSVDLSTESVEIRVVALRLPLPPLLSAAEARVRAVLDGTEWADARIRLVVTDIDGAAFAD
;
A
#
# COMPACT_ATOMS: atom_id res chain seq x y z
N MET A 1 11.27 -8.73 16.59
CA MET A 1 11.68 -8.37 15.22
C MET A 1 10.48 -8.68 14.33
N THR A 2 9.95 -7.67 13.65
CA THR A 2 8.75 -7.83 12.81
C THR A 2 9.19 -8.37 11.46
N ASP A 3 8.56 -9.45 10.98
CA ASP A 3 8.85 -9.98 9.64
C ASP A 3 8.43 -8.94 8.57
N PRO A 4 9.35 -8.47 7.70
CA PRO A 4 9.04 -7.45 6.70
C PRO A 4 7.95 -7.86 5.71
N ARG A 5 7.89 -9.14 5.31
CA ARG A 5 6.90 -9.64 4.35
C ARG A 5 5.52 -9.71 4.99
N SER A 6 5.45 -10.14 6.25
CA SER A 6 4.21 -10.11 7.03
C SER A 6 3.71 -8.67 7.22
N LEU A 7 4.62 -7.73 7.50
CA LEU A 7 4.29 -6.31 7.62
C LEU A 7 3.79 -5.71 6.31
N ALA A 8 4.45 -6.01 5.19
CA ALA A 8 4.02 -5.59 3.86
C ALA A 8 2.60 -6.07 3.54
N GLY A 9 2.28 -7.34 3.85
CA GLY A 9 0.92 -7.88 3.72
C GLY A 9 -0.11 -7.11 4.54
N ARG A 10 0.18 -6.85 5.82
CA ARG A 10 -0.69 -6.05 6.70
C ARG A 10 -0.93 -4.63 6.18
N ILE A 11 0.10 -4.01 5.59
CA ILE A 11 -0.02 -2.68 4.98
C ILE A 11 -0.95 -2.74 3.78
N ALA A 12 -0.78 -3.72 2.89
CA ALA A 12 -1.64 -3.91 1.73
C ALA A 12 -3.11 -4.19 2.13
N ASP A 13 -3.33 -5.00 3.16
CA ASP A 13 -4.66 -5.26 3.72
C ASP A 13 -5.30 -3.99 4.29
N ALA A 14 -4.54 -3.21 5.06
CA ALA A 14 -5.03 -1.96 5.64
C ALA A 14 -5.40 -0.92 4.57
N LEU A 15 -4.67 -0.87 3.46
CA LEU A 15 -4.96 0.02 2.32
C LEU A 15 -6.16 -0.45 1.51
N SER A 16 -6.35 -1.76 1.37
CA SER A 16 -7.54 -2.32 0.71
C SER A 16 -8.84 -1.99 1.44
N ALA A 17 -8.77 -1.64 2.73
CA ALA A 17 -9.90 -1.15 3.51
C ALA A 17 -10.20 0.36 3.34
N VAL A 18 -9.38 1.11 2.59
CA VAL A 18 -9.62 2.52 2.28
C VAL A 18 -10.48 2.62 1.03
N GLU A 19 -11.74 3.04 1.19
CA GLU A 19 -12.61 3.27 0.04
C GLU A 19 -11.98 4.30 -0.91
N GLY A 20 -11.90 3.95 -2.20
CA GLY A 20 -11.29 4.80 -3.22
C GLY A 20 -9.81 4.54 -3.49
N LEU A 21 -9.19 3.57 -2.83
CA LEU A 21 -7.82 3.12 -3.12
C LEU A 21 -7.75 1.58 -3.20
N ARG A 22 -6.77 1.09 -3.95
CA ARG A 22 -6.32 -0.31 -3.87
C ARG A 22 -4.80 -0.39 -3.98
N PRO A 23 -4.15 -1.38 -3.35
CA PRO A 23 -2.74 -1.66 -3.61
C PRO A 23 -2.49 -1.98 -5.08
N ALA A 24 -1.40 -1.45 -5.64
CA ALA A 24 -0.98 -1.76 -7.00
C ALA A 24 -0.25 -3.11 -7.03
N THR A 25 -1.01 -4.20 -7.04
CA THR A 25 -0.47 -5.56 -7.09
C THR A 25 0.07 -5.88 -8.48
N SER A 26 1.29 -6.39 -8.54
CA SER A 26 1.94 -6.90 -9.75
C SER A 26 1.25 -8.18 -10.22
N VAL A 27 1.03 -8.29 -11.53
CA VAL A 27 0.46 -9.48 -12.20
C VAL A 27 1.28 -10.76 -11.95
N ALA A 28 2.54 -10.64 -11.53
CA ALA A 28 3.39 -11.79 -11.15
C ALA A 28 2.80 -12.64 -10.01
N ALA A 29 1.87 -12.12 -9.20
CA ALA A 29 1.13 -12.89 -8.20
C ALA A 29 0.25 -14.02 -8.80
N GLU A 30 -0.09 -13.93 -10.09
CA GLU A 30 -0.85 -14.96 -10.83
C GLU A 30 0.04 -16.13 -11.31
N ILE A 31 1.36 -16.05 -11.13
CA ILE A 31 2.30 -17.11 -11.53
C ILE A 31 2.42 -18.11 -10.38
N SER A 32 1.66 -19.19 -10.47
CA SER A 32 1.41 -20.20 -9.43
C SER A 32 2.63 -20.91 -8.82
N TRP A 33 3.82 -20.79 -9.39
CA TRP A 33 5.06 -21.42 -8.87
C TRP A 33 5.99 -20.46 -8.10
N LEU A 34 5.72 -19.15 -8.12
CA LEU A 34 6.48 -18.15 -7.36
C LEU A 34 5.91 -18.01 -5.95
N PRO A 35 6.74 -17.86 -4.90
CA PRO A 35 6.25 -17.56 -3.55
C PRO A 35 5.38 -16.30 -3.58
N THR A 36 4.09 -16.44 -3.28
CA THR A 36 3.10 -15.37 -3.35
C THR A 36 3.50 -14.25 -2.39
N ASP A 37 3.82 -13.08 -2.94
CA ASP A 37 4.03 -11.87 -2.15
C ASP A 37 2.68 -11.40 -1.63
N PRO A 38 2.44 -11.38 -0.30
CA PRO A 38 1.15 -10.95 0.25
C PRO A 38 0.83 -9.48 -0.08
N ALA A 39 1.83 -8.65 -0.38
CA ALA A 39 1.62 -7.29 -0.89
C ALA A 39 1.61 -7.22 -2.42
N GLY A 40 1.87 -8.33 -3.13
CA GLY A 40 1.97 -8.38 -4.58
C GLY A 40 2.95 -7.36 -5.17
N GLY A 41 4.02 -6.99 -4.47
CA GLY A 41 5.00 -5.98 -4.89
C GLY A 41 4.53 -4.53 -4.76
N SER A 42 3.37 -4.29 -4.14
CA SER A 42 2.84 -2.94 -3.91
C SER A 42 3.54 -2.21 -2.76
N VAL A 43 4.23 -2.91 -1.87
CA VAL A 43 4.91 -2.35 -0.70
C VAL A 43 6.39 -2.70 -0.75
N ASP A 44 7.24 -1.69 -0.61
CA ASP A 44 8.69 -1.82 -0.50
C ASP A 44 9.16 -1.22 0.83
N LEU A 45 9.88 -2.01 1.61
CA LEU A 45 10.37 -1.66 2.95
C LEU A 45 11.89 -1.53 2.91
N SER A 46 12.39 -0.33 3.15
CA SER A 46 13.80 -0.08 3.45
C SER A 46 13.96 0.37 4.90
N THR A 47 15.20 0.47 5.39
CA THR A 47 15.45 0.90 6.78
C THR A 47 14.94 2.31 7.08
N GLU A 48 14.81 3.17 6.06
CA GLU A 48 14.45 4.60 6.23
C GLU A 48 13.10 4.96 5.62
N SER A 49 12.52 4.09 4.79
CA SER A 49 11.30 4.39 4.04
C SER A 49 10.38 3.20 3.84
N VAL A 50 9.10 3.52 3.75
CA VAL A 50 8.03 2.61 3.35
C VAL A 50 7.40 3.19 2.09
N GLU A 51 7.77 2.63 0.93
CA GLU A 51 7.17 3.01 -0.35
C GLU A 51 5.98 2.11 -0.66
N ILE A 52 4.86 2.73 -1.03
CA ILE A 52 3.60 2.04 -1.24
C ILE A 52 2.99 2.52 -2.54
N ARG A 53 2.78 1.59 -3.46
CA ARG A 53 2.19 1.81 -4.79
C ARG A 53 0.70 1.52 -4.72
N VAL A 54 -0.11 2.49 -5.13
CA VAL A 54 -1.57 2.41 -5.08
C VAL A 54 -2.20 2.86 -6.40
N VAL A 55 -3.37 2.30 -6.68
CA VAL A 55 -4.27 2.79 -7.74
C VAL A 55 -5.39 3.59 -7.08
N ALA A 56 -5.63 4.80 -7.56
CA ALA A 56 -6.74 5.62 -7.10
C ALA A 56 -8.02 5.24 -7.86
N LEU A 57 -9.07 4.89 -7.13
CA LEU A 57 -10.38 4.54 -7.68
C LEU A 57 -11.38 5.70 -7.60
N ARG A 58 -11.06 6.73 -6.81
CA ARG A 58 -11.86 7.95 -6.66
C ARG A 58 -10.98 9.18 -6.53
N LEU A 59 -11.63 10.34 -6.67
CA LEU A 59 -11.06 11.66 -6.46
C LEU A 59 -11.85 12.40 -5.36
N PRO A 60 -11.29 13.44 -4.72
CA PRO A 60 -9.94 13.99 -4.92
C PRO A 60 -8.84 13.21 -4.17
N LEU A 61 -7.61 13.22 -4.70
CA LEU A 61 -6.48 12.47 -4.13
C LEU A 61 -6.05 12.90 -2.71
N PRO A 62 -5.91 14.19 -2.37
CA PRO A 62 -5.34 14.59 -1.08
C PRO A 62 -6.00 13.97 0.18
N PRO A 63 -7.34 13.95 0.32
CA PRO A 63 -7.96 13.30 1.48
C PRO A 63 -7.79 11.78 1.47
N LEU A 64 -7.81 11.13 0.29
CA LEU A 64 -7.59 9.68 0.16
C LEU A 64 -6.18 9.30 0.61
N LEU A 65 -5.17 10.05 0.16
CA LEU A 65 -3.77 9.81 0.53
C LEU A 65 -3.53 10.08 2.02
N SER A 66 -4.19 11.09 2.59
CA SER A 66 -4.11 11.36 4.04
C SER A 66 -4.70 10.23 4.87
N ALA A 67 -5.84 9.67 4.45
CA ALA A 67 -6.48 8.53 5.11
C ALA A 67 -5.61 7.26 5.00
N ALA A 68 -5.03 7.01 3.83
CA ALA A 68 -4.09 5.92 3.61
C ALA A 68 -2.86 6.03 4.51
N GLU A 69 -2.24 7.21 4.58
CA GLU A 69 -1.07 7.44 5.43
C GLU A 69 -1.38 7.16 6.91
N ALA A 70 -2.53 7.64 7.42
CA ALA A 70 -2.95 7.39 8.79
C ALA A 70 -3.12 5.89 9.10
N ARG A 71 -3.69 5.12 8.17
CA ARG A 71 -3.82 3.66 8.30
C ARG A 71 -2.47 2.98 8.31
N VAL A 72 -1.56 3.37 7.41
CA VAL A 72 -0.20 2.82 7.36
C VAL A 72 0.55 3.13 8.66
N ARG A 73 0.48 4.37 9.16
CA ARG A 73 1.09 4.75 10.45
C ARG A 73 0.62 3.87 11.61
N ALA A 74 -0.67 3.57 11.68
CA ALA A 74 -1.20 2.67 12.71
C ALA A 74 -0.65 1.23 12.58
N VAL A 75 -0.37 0.77 11.36
CA VAL A 75 0.25 -0.55 11.13
C VAL A 75 1.74 -0.56 11.47
N LEU A 76 2.44 0.55 11.26
CA LEU A 76 3.87 0.69 11.55
C LEU A 76 4.18 0.95 13.03
N ASP A 77 3.17 1.35 13.82
CA ASP A 77 3.34 1.60 15.25
C ASP A 77 3.93 0.38 15.98
N GLY A 78 4.91 0.63 16.84
CA GLY A 78 5.66 -0.40 17.56
C GLY A 78 6.58 -1.28 16.71
N THR A 79 6.76 -1.00 15.42
CA THR A 79 7.74 -1.67 14.55
C THR A 79 9.03 -0.86 14.42
N GLU A 80 10.09 -1.45 13.85
CA GLU A 80 11.33 -0.73 13.53
C GLU A 80 11.15 0.37 12.47
N TRP A 81 10.02 0.36 11.75
CA TRP A 81 9.63 1.38 10.76
C TRP A 81 8.66 2.44 11.30
N ALA A 82 8.42 2.50 12.62
CA ALA A 82 7.48 3.47 13.20
C ALA A 82 7.75 4.93 12.77
N ASP A 83 9.04 5.28 12.69
CA ASP A 83 9.53 6.60 12.29
C ASP A 83 9.93 6.69 10.81
N ALA A 84 9.79 5.61 10.04
CA ALA A 84 10.17 5.58 8.63
C ALA A 84 9.33 6.58 7.81
N ARG A 85 9.95 7.12 6.75
CA ARG A 85 9.24 8.00 5.82
C ARG A 85 8.26 7.19 4.97
N ILE A 86 6.97 7.51 5.06
CA ILE A 86 5.95 6.93 4.19
C ILE A 86 5.95 7.67 2.86
N ARG A 87 5.98 6.92 1.76
CA ARG A 87 5.83 7.45 0.39
C ARG A 87 4.70 6.71 -0.31
N LEU A 88 3.57 7.39 -0.46
CA LEU A 88 2.46 6.93 -1.28
C LEU A 88 2.70 7.32 -2.74
N VAL A 89 2.77 6.33 -3.64
CA VAL A 89 2.96 6.51 -5.08
C VAL A 89 1.67 6.08 -5.77
N VAL A 90 0.93 7.05 -6.31
CA VAL A 90 -0.23 6.75 -7.16
C VAL A 90 0.30 6.34 -8.53
N THR A 91 0.21 5.05 -8.85
CA THR A 91 0.73 4.50 -10.11
C THR A 91 -0.28 4.59 -11.24
N ASP A 92 -1.57 4.65 -10.90
CA ASP A 92 -2.66 4.73 -11.85
C ASP A 92 -3.90 5.37 -11.21
N ILE A 93 -4.77 5.94 -12.04
CA ILE A 93 -6.09 6.45 -11.65
C ILE A 93 -7.11 5.74 -12.51
N ASP A 94 -7.98 4.97 -11.87
CA ASP A 94 -9.04 4.22 -12.56
C ASP A 94 -9.96 5.19 -13.31
N GLY A 95 -10.33 4.84 -14.54
CA GLY A 95 -11.20 5.67 -15.38
C GLY A 95 -12.55 5.97 -14.73
N ALA A 96 -13.05 5.07 -13.87
CA ALA A 96 -14.28 5.28 -13.11
C ALA A 96 -14.18 6.46 -12.12
N ALA A 97 -12.97 6.83 -11.67
CA ALA A 97 -12.75 7.95 -10.77
C ALA A 97 -13.12 9.32 -11.38
N PHE A 98 -13.30 9.38 -12.70
CA PHE A 98 -13.69 10.58 -13.44
C PHE A 98 -15.16 10.59 -13.89
N ALA A 99 -15.90 9.51 -13.61
CA ALA A 99 -17.28 9.34 -14.07
C ALA A 99 -18.34 9.83 -13.05
N ASP A 100 -17.89 10.49 -11.98
CA ASP A 100 -18.77 11.19 -11.01
C ASP A 100 -19.43 12.43 -11.62
#